data_AF-A0A951U5R0-F1
#
_entry.id   AF-A0A951U5R0-F1
#
_cell.length_a   1.000
_cell.length_b   1.000
_cell.length_c   1.000
_cell.angle_alpha   90.00
_cell.angle_beta   90.00
_cell.angle_gamma   90.00
#
_symmetry.space_group_name_H-M   'P 1'
#
loop_
_entity.id
_entity.type
_entity.pdbx_description
1 polymer ?
#
loop_
_entity_poly.entity_id
_entity_poly.type
_entity_poly.pdbx_seq_one_letter_code
_entity_poly.pdbx_strand_id
1 'polypeptide(L)'
;MFRVVFQEKSREFQRWTDALEAGKALIPQCKTFSKDIRIYLFDDLIWLYSRENKFPKYMGAGTYDRLARLFIQEAIEQEAAQEAAEPQEQSNGEGQKAQPELD
;
A
#
# COMPACT_ATOMS: atom_id res chain seq x y z
N MET A 1 -8.54 -7.27 -7.84
CA MET A 1 -8.56 -5.96 -8.51
C MET A 1 -9.42 -5.00 -7.71
N PHE A 2 -8.88 -3.84 -7.35
CA PHE A 2 -9.57 -2.76 -6.66
C PHE A 2 -9.84 -1.62 -7.63
N ARG A 3 -11.02 -1.02 -7.56
CA ARG A 3 -11.42 0.09 -8.44
C ARG A 3 -11.86 1.28 -7.61
N VAL A 4 -11.11 2.38 -7.68
CA VAL A 4 -11.42 3.66 -7.05
C VAL A 4 -12.20 4.51 -8.04
N VAL A 5 -13.37 5.01 -7.64
CA VAL A 5 -14.26 5.83 -8.44
C VAL A 5 -14.45 7.19 -7.77
N PHE A 6 -14.25 8.27 -8.52
CA PHE A 6 -14.47 9.65 -8.10
C PHE A 6 -14.93 10.50 -9.28
N GLN A 7 -16.10 11.14 -9.17
CA GLN A 7 -16.66 12.03 -10.19
C GLN A 7 -16.53 11.46 -11.62
N GLU A 8 -17.08 10.25 -11.84
CA GLU A 8 -17.09 9.56 -13.14
C GLU A 8 -15.73 9.07 -13.65
N LYS A 9 -14.64 9.38 -12.95
CA LYS A 9 -13.32 8.79 -13.21
C LYS A 9 -13.13 7.54 -12.38
N SER A 10 -12.63 6.48 -13.01
CA SER A 10 -12.21 5.25 -12.34
C SER A 10 -10.73 5.01 -12.52
N ARG A 11 -10.07 4.51 -11.47
CA ARG A 11 -8.71 3.97 -11.51
C ARG A 11 -8.69 2.58 -10.89
N GLU A 12 -7.94 1.68 -11.50
CA GLU A 12 -7.81 0.30 -11.06
C GLU A 12 -6.44 0.06 -10.44
N PHE A 13 -6.41 -0.76 -9.39
CA PHE A 13 -5.25 -1.08 -8.58
C PHE A 13 -5.22 -2.57 -8.27
N GLN A 14 -4.02 -3.14 -8.18
CA GLN A 14 -3.86 -4.55 -7.80
C GLN A 14 -3.90 -4.73 -6.29
N ARG A 15 -3.33 -3.78 -5.54
CA ARG A 15 -3.20 -3.82 -4.08
C ARG A 15 -4.28 -3.00 -3.39
N TRP A 16 -4.68 -3.44 -2.21
CA TRP A 16 -5.65 -2.73 -1.38
C TRP A 16 -5.08 -1.41 -0.88
N THR A 17 -3.82 -1.42 -0.43
CA THR A 17 -3.11 -0.24 0.08
C THR A 17 -3.08 0.89 -0.94
N ASP A 18 -2.66 0.61 -2.18
CA ASP A 18 -2.61 1.60 -3.26
C ASP A 18 -3.99 2.23 -3.54
N ALA A 19 -5.04 1.40 -3.58
CA ALA A 19 -6.41 1.87 -3.78
C ALA A 19 -6.88 2.77 -2.63
N LEU A 20 -6.55 2.39 -1.38
CA LEU A 20 -6.89 3.16 -0.19
C LEU A 20 -6.15 4.50 -0.14
N GLU A 21 -4.86 4.53 -0.50
CA GLU A 21 -4.07 5.76 -0.57
C GLU A 21 -4.60 6.70 -1.65
N ALA A 22 -4.88 6.18 -2.85
CA ALA A 22 -5.50 6.95 -3.92
C ALA A 22 -6.85 7.54 -3.49
N GLY A 23 -7.68 6.75 -2.79
CA GLY A 23 -8.93 7.22 -2.21
C GLY A 23 -8.72 8.34 -1.18
N LYS A 24 -7.79 8.16 -0.24
CA LYS A 24 -7.48 9.18 0.78
C LYS A 24 -6.96 10.48 0.16
N ALA A 25 -6.14 10.41 -0.87
CA ALA A 25 -5.62 11.58 -1.59
C ALA A 25 -6.74 12.42 -2.28
N LEU A 26 -7.90 11.82 -2.54
CA LEU A 26 -9.06 12.49 -3.14
C LEU A 26 -9.98 13.17 -2.10
N ILE A 27 -9.84 12.85 -0.80
CA ILE A 27 -10.60 13.49 0.30
C ILE A 27 -10.55 15.02 0.25
N PRO A 28 -9.38 15.69 0.12
CA PRO A 28 -9.33 17.16 0.05
C PRO A 28 -10.03 17.74 -1.19
N GLN A 29 -10.25 16.94 -2.24
CA GLN A 29 -10.95 17.33 -3.46
C GLN A 29 -12.47 17.19 -3.34
N CYS A 30 -12.97 16.51 -2.30
CA CYS A 30 -14.39 16.42 -1.94
C CYS A 30 -14.88 17.74 -1.30
N LYS A 31 -14.67 18.88 -1.98
CA LYS A 31 -15.04 20.20 -1.47
C LYS A 31 -16.56 20.43 -1.45
N THR A 32 -17.29 19.71 -2.30
CA THR A 32 -18.74 19.86 -2.52
C THR A 32 -19.47 18.64 -1.98
N PHE A 33 -20.63 18.85 -1.37
CA PHE A 33 -21.49 17.80 -0.79
C PHE A 33 -21.84 16.67 -1.76
N SER A 34 -21.90 16.96 -3.06
CA SER A 34 -22.26 15.99 -4.11
C SER A 34 -21.10 15.08 -4.56
N LYS A 35 -19.93 15.14 -3.92
CA LYS A 35 -18.77 14.33 -4.31
C LYS A 35 -18.51 13.25 -3.27
N ASP A 36 -18.60 12.01 -3.71
CA ASP A 36 -18.23 10.83 -2.95
C ASP A 36 -17.10 10.06 -3.66
N ILE A 37 -16.35 9.31 -2.86
CA ILE A 37 -15.27 8.43 -3.28
C ILE A 37 -15.70 7.01 -2.96
N ARG A 38 -15.71 6.14 -3.96
CA ARG A 38 -16.08 4.73 -3.83
C ARG A 38 -14.89 3.85 -4.17
N ILE A 39 -14.61 2.85 -3.35
CA ILE A 39 -13.66 1.79 -3.70
C ILE A 39 -14.43 0.48 -3.79
N TYR A 40 -14.28 -0.17 -4.93
CA TYR A 40 -14.85 -1.47 -5.23
C TYR A 40 -13.76 -2.54 -5.19
N LEU A 41 -14.10 -3.73 -4.68
CA LEU A 41 -13.33 -4.95 -4.87
C LEU A 41 -14.09 -5.79 -5.89
N PHE A 42 -13.54 -5.93 -7.09
CA PHE A 42 -14.29 -6.41 -8.25
C PHE A 42 -15.57 -5.57 -8.44
N ASP A 43 -16.74 -6.14 -8.20
CA ASP A 43 -18.04 -5.48 -8.33
C ASP A 43 -18.63 -5.01 -6.99
N ASP A 44 -18.03 -5.40 -5.86
CA ASP A 44 -18.54 -5.10 -4.53
C ASP A 44 -18.02 -3.75 -4.03
N LEU A 45 -18.93 -2.82 -3.68
CA LEU A 45 -18.55 -1.61 -2.97
C LEU A 45 -18.07 -2.01 -1.57
N ILE A 46 -16.80 -1.75 -1.26
CA ILE A 46 -16.18 -2.12 0.02
C ILE A 46 -15.85 -0.92 0.91
N TRP A 47 -15.68 0.26 0.31
CA TRP A 47 -15.33 1.48 1.01
C TRP A 47 -16.00 2.69 0.36
N LEU A 48 -16.57 3.55 1.18
CA LEU A 48 -17.25 4.78 0.75
C LEU A 48 -16.81 5.93 1.64
N TYR A 49 -16.38 7.02 1.01
CA TYR A 49 -16.23 8.30 1.67
C TYR A 49 -17.15 9.32 1.01
N SER A 50 -17.97 9.98 1.81
CA SER A 50 -18.72 11.16 1.41
C SER A 50 -18.49 12.21 2.48
N ARG A 51 -18.42 13.49 2.07
CA ARG A 51 -18.22 14.61 2.99
C ARG A 51 -19.31 14.73 4.06
N GLU A 52 -20.50 14.20 3.79
CA GLU A 52 -21.59 14.12 4.76
C GLU A 52 -21.26 13.23 5.96
N ASN A 53 -20.37 12.25 5.75
CA ASN A 53 -19.95 11.34 6.79
C ASN A 53 -18.59 11.79 7.32
N LYS A 54 -18.52 12.05 8.63
CA LYS A 54 -17.26 12.41 9.31
C LYS A 54 -16.16 11.35 9.11
N PHE A 55 -16.55 10.11 8.86
CA PHE A 55 -15.64 8.98 8.67
C PHE A 55 -16.03 8.16 7.43
N PRO A 56 -15.03 7.56 6.75
CA PRO A 56 -15.31 6.57 5.72
C PRO A 56 -16.07 5.37 6.27
N LYS A 57 -16.91 4.77 5.43
CA LYS A 57 -17.70 3.58 5.74
C LYS A 57 -17.14 2.38 5.01
N TYR A 58 -17.00 1.28 5.74
CA TYR A 58 -16.75 -0.03 5.16
C TYR A 58 -18.07 -0.73 4.91
N MET A 59 -18.23 -1.30 3.72
CA MET A 59 -19.49 -1.86 3.24
C MET A 59 -19.40 -3.38 3.20
N GLY A 60 -20.41 -4.07 3.73
CA GLY A 60 -20.46 -5.53 3.81
C GLY A 60 -19.94 -6.11 5.13
N ALA A 61 -20.49 -7.26 5.52
CA ALA A 61 -20.11 -7.97 6.73
C ALA A 61 -18.69 -8.56 6.60
N GLY A 62 -17.82 -8.32 7.58
CA GLY A 62 -16.44 -8.83 7.57
C GLY A 62 -15.50 -8.14 6.58
N THR A 63 -15.97 -7.17 5.80
CA THR A 63 -15.14 -6.43 4.83
C THR A 63 -13.97 -5.74 5.51
N TYR A 64 -14.19 -5.07 6.63
CA TYR A 64 -13.11 -4.43 7.38
C TYR A 64 -12.02 -5.43 7.79
N ASP A 65 -12.41 -6.57 8.36
CA ASP A 65 -11.47 -7.60 8.83
C ASP A 65 -10.65 -8.18 7.66
N ARG A 66 -11.31 -8.44 6.53
CA ARG A 66 -10.64 -8.89 5.29
C ARG A 66 -9.61 -7.88 4.79
N LEU A 67 -9.99 -6.60 4.74
CA LEU A 67 -9.12 -5.52 4.27
C LEU A 67 -7.97 -5.26 5.24
N ALA A 68 -8.19 -5.41 6.54
CA ALA A 68 -7.14 -5.31 7.56
C ALA A 68 -6.12 -6.43 7.41
N ARG A 69 -6.56 -7.68 7.17
CA ARG A 69 -5.65 -8.80 6.87
C ARG A 69 -4.83 -8.56 5.61
N LEU A 70 -5.46 -8.07 4.54
CA LEU A 70 -4.76 -7.70 3.30
C LEU A 70 -3.73 -6.61 3.54
N PHE A 71 -4.04 -5.59 4.35
CA PHE A 71 -3.10 -4.54 4.70
C PHE A 71 -1.86 -5.09 5.42
N ILE A 72 -2.05 -5.97 6.40
CA ILE A 72 -0.93 -6.59 7.14
C ILE A 72 -0.10 -7.48 6.22
N GLN A 73 -0.75 -8.31 5.40
CA GLN A 73 -0.09 -9.19 4.44
C GLN A 73 0.76 -8.39 3.44
N GLU A 74 0.19 -7.31 2.89
CA GLU A 74 0.88 -6.43 1.95
C GLU A 74 2.06 -5.69 2.60
N ALA A 75 1.98 -5.35 3.89
CA ALA A 75 3.07 -4.72 4.63
C ALA A 75 4.24 -5.70 4.86
N ILE A 76 3.95 -6.95 5.24
CA ILE A 76 4.96 -8.01 5.42
C ILE A 76 5.67 -8.30 4.08
N GLU A 77 4.93 -8.36 2.98
CA GLU A 77 5.51 -8.56 1.64
C GLU A 77 6.42 -7.41 1.21
N GLN A 78 6.05 -6.17 1.55
CA GLN A 78 6.90 -4.99 1.28
C GLN A 78 8.18 -4.99 2.11
N GLU A 79 8.12 -5.41 3.37
CA GLU A 79 9.29 -5.50 4.26
C GLU A 79 10.25 -6.59 3.78
N ALA A 80 9.73 -7.79 3.47
CA ALA A 80 10.54 -8.88 2.92
C ALA A 80 11.17 -8.54 1.55
N ALA A 81 10.49 -7.75 0.71
CA ALA A 81 11.04 -7.28 -0.56
C ALA A 81 12.16 -6.24 -0.39
N GLN A 82 12.14 -5.45 0.70
CA GLN A 82 13.21 -4.50 1.00
C GLN A 82 14.46 -5.20 1.55
N GLU A 83 14.30 -6.22 2.40
CA GLU A 83 15.42 -7.04 2.89
C GLU A 83 16.09 -7.86 1.77
N ALA A 84 15.33 -8.32 0.77
CA ALA A 84 15.86 -9.06 -0.37
C ALA A 84 16.58 -8.17 -1.42
N ALA A 85 16.42 -6.85 -1.34
CA ALA A 85 16.98 -5.89 -2.29
C ALA A 85 18.33 -5.30 -1.85
N GLU A 86 18.86 -5.66 -0.66
CA GLU A 86 20.25 -5.39 -0.31
C GLU A 86 21.17 -6.32 -1.11
N PRO A 87 21.94 -5.81 -2.09
CA PRO A 87 23.01 -6.61 -2.66
C PRO A 87 24.01 -6.84 -1.55
N GLN A 88 24.19 -8.10 -1.15
CA GLN A 88 25.42 -8.50 -0.49
C GLN A 88 26.58 -8.22 -1.47
N GLU A 89 27.22 -7.06 -1.30
CA GLU A 89 28.48 -6.76 -1.95
C GLU A 89 29.51 -7.77 -1.41
N GLN A 90 29.82 -8.74 -2.26
CA GLN A 90 30.66 -9.89 -1.96
C GLN A 90 32.10 -9.47 -1.69
N SER A 91 32.61 -9.99 -0.58
CA SER A 91 34.01 -10.32 -0.29
C SER A 91 34.81 -10.85 -1.50
N ASN A 92 35.97 -10.25 -1.79
CA ASN A 92 37.29 -10.87 -2.13
C ASN A 92 38.25 -9.77 -2.65
N GLY A 93 39.53 -9.62 -2.31
CA GLY A 93 40.48 -10.34 -1.46
C GLY A 93 41.90 -9.85 -1.79
N GLU A 94 42.77 -9.65 -0.79
CA GLU A 94 44.25 -9.57 -0.86
C GLU A 94 44.72 -9.20 0.56
N GLY A 95 45.66 -9.83 1.24
CA GLY A 95 46.54 -10.96 0.98
C GLY A 95 47.31 -11.17 2.28
N GLN A 96 47.32 -12.39 2.79
CA GLN A 96 48.05 -12.78 3.97
C GLN A 96 49.50 -13.09 3.58
N LYS A 97 50.51 -12.42 4.17
CA LYS A 97 51.79 -13.04 4.56
C LYS A 97 52.71 -12.12 5.37
N ALA A 98 52.85 -12.51 6.64
CA ALA A 98 54.02 -12.56 7.53
C ALA A 98 55.22 -11.61 7.32
N GLN A 99 55.60 -10.98 8.46
CA GLN A 99 56.87 -10.29 8.77
C GLN A 99 58.12 -11.17 8.56
N PRO A 100 59.35 -10.60 8.57
CA PRO A 100 60.14 -10.36 9.82
C PRO A 100 60.86 -8.98 9.82
N GLU A 101 60.98 -8.24 10.93
CA GLU A 101 61.98 -8.29 12.03
C GLU A 101 63.35 -7.62 11.72
N LEU A 102 63.72 -6.62 12.57
CA LEU A 102 65.04 -6.04 12.97
C LEU A 102 65.96 -5.44 11.88
N ASP A 103 66.67 -4.31 12.06
CA ASP A 103 67.34 -3.69 13.21
C ASP A 103 67.24 -2.14 13.12
#